data_AF-I1N9S5-F1
#
_entry.id   AF-I1N9S5-F1
#
_cell.length_a   1.000
_cell.length_b   1.000
_cell.length_c   1.000
_cell.angle_alpha   90.00
_cell.angle_beta   90.00
_cell.angle_gamma   90.00
#
_symmetry.space_group_name_H-M   'P 1'
#
loop_
_entity.id
_entity.type
_entity.pdbx_description
1 polymer ?
#
loop_
_entity_poly.entity_id
_entity_poly.type
_entity_poly.pdbx_seq_one_letter_code
_entity_poly.pdbx_strand_id
1 'polypeptide(L)'
;MNIFTKKPTAKEALRDSKRQMTNATRGIEKEIGALQLEEKKLVAEIKRTAKTGNEAATKILARQLIRLRQQIANLQGSRAQMRGIATHTQAMHAHSSVAVGLKGATKAMVAMNKQMEPAKQAKIIQDFQKQSAQMDMTTEMMSDAIDDALDNDEAEEETEELTNQVLDEIGVDVASQLSAAPKGRVATKNAENVSSSGIDELEKRLAALRNP
;
A
#
# COMPACT_ATOMS: atom_id res chain seq x y z
N MET A 1 14.69 -30.41 -28.95
CA MET A 1 15.31 -29.07 -28.98
C MET A 1 14.72 -28.29 -30.15
N ASN A 2 13.96 -27.23 -29.91
CA ASN A 2 13.33 -26.46 -31.00
C ASN A 2 14.35 -25.52 -31.65
N ILE A 3 15.09 -26.03 -32.65
CA ILE A 3 16.13 -25.31 -33.42
C ILE A 3 15.60 -24.18 -34.32
N PHE A 4 14.28 -23.96 -34.38
CA PHE A 4 13.64 -22.96 -35.25
C PHE A 4 13.17 -21.68 -34.54
N THR A 5 13.40 -21.52 -33.24
CA THR A 5 13.11 -20.24 -32.60
C THR A 5 14.22 -19.26 -32.94
N LYS A 6 13.98 -18.37 -33.91
CA LYS A 6 14.83 -17.19 -34.14
C LYS A 6 14.99 -16.48 -32.81
N LYS A 7 16.25 -16.17 -32.41
CA LYS A 7 16.50 -15.36 -31.23
C LYS A 7 15.65 -14.08 -31.34
N PRO A 8 14.88 -13.70 -30.29
CA PRO A 8 14.04 -12.53 -30.35
C PRO A 8 14.90 -11.33 -30.74
N THR A 9 14.39 -10.53 -31.67
CA THR A 9 15.04 -9.27 -32.01
C THR A 9 15.08 -8.38 -30.77
N ALA A 10 16.03 -7.45 -30.66
CA ALA A 10 16.10 -6.52 -29.53
C ALA A 10 14.76 -5.79 -29.29
N LYS A 11 14.00 -5.53 -30.36
CA LYS A 11 12.65 -4.95 -30.30
C LYS A 11 11.63 -5.90 -29.67
N GLU A 12 11.64 -7.18 -30.02
CA GLU A 12 10.75 -8.19 -29.43
C GLU A 12 11.09 -8.42 -27.95
N ALA A 13 12.37 -8.55 -27.61
CA ALA A 13 12.83 -8.69 -26.22
C ALA A 13 12.39 -7.51 -25.33
N LEU A 14 12.48 -6.26 -25.85
CA LEU A 14 12.00 -5.08 -25.14
C LEU A 14 10.47 -5.07 -24.98
N ARG A 15 9.71 -5.52 -25.98
CA ARG A 15 8.24 -5.61 -25.90
C ARG A 15 7.80 -6.66 -24.88
N ASP A 16 8.46 -7.82 -24.87
CA ASP A 16 8.18 -8.90 -23.93
C ASP A 16 8.54 -8.49 -22.50
N SER A 17 9.69 -7.84 -22.30
CA SER A 17 10.08 -7.24 -21.02
C SER A 17 9.04 -6.22 -20.53
N LYS A 18 8.59 -5.30 -21.40
CA LYS A 18 7.52 -4.34 -21.05
C LYS A 18 6.23 -5.03 -20.61
N ARG A 19 5.84 -6.11 -21.29
CA ARG A 19 4.64 -6.90 -20.95
C ARG A 19 4.80 -7.59 -19.60
N GLN A 20 5.94 -8.23 -19.36
CA GLN A 20 6.26 -8.89 -18.09
C GLN A 20 6.26 -7.90 -16.93
N MET A 21 6.88 -6.73 -17.10
CA MET A 21 6.88 -5.67 -16.08
C MET A 21 5.47 -5.17 -15.78
N THR A 22 4.65 -4.95 -16.80
CA THR A 22 3.25 -4.53 -16.62
C THR A 22 2.44 -5.57 -15.84
N ASN A 23 2.65 -6.85 -16.13
CA ASN A 23 1.98 -7.94 -15.41
C ASN A 23 2.44 -8.01 -13.95
N ALA A 24 3.75 -7.89 -13.70
CA ALA A 24 4.31 -7.86 -12.35
C ALA A 24 3.80 -6.66 -11.54
N THR A 25 3.76 -5.45 -12.12
CA THR A 25 3.18 -4.26 -11.46
C THR A 25 1.72 -4.50 -11.06
N ARG A 26 0.91 -5.13 -11.93
CA ARG A 26 -0.48 -5.48 -11.61
C ARG A 26 -0.59 -6.57 -10.54
N GLY A 27 0.36 -7.51 -10.49
CA GLY A 27 0.45 -8.51 -9.44
C GLY A 27 0.65 -7.85 -8.07
N ILE A 28 1.68 -6.99 -7.97
CA ILE A 28 1.99 -6.22 -6.76
C ILE A 28 0.80 -5.35 -6.34
N GLU A 29 0.12 -4.69 -7.28
CA GLU A 29 -1.07 -3.88 -6.97
C GLU A 29 -2.22 -4.70 -6.36
N LYS A 30 -2.43 -5.94 -6.81
CA LYS A 30 -3.43 -6.83 -6.23
C LYS A 30 -3.06 -7.27 -4.82
N GLU A 31 -1.79 -7.58 -4.60
CA GLU A 31 -1.26 -7.99 -3.30
C GLU A 31 -1.34 -6.86 -2.27
N ILE A 32 -0.93 -5.64 -2.66
CA ILE A 32 -1.14 -4.43 -1.85
C ILE A 32 -2.62 -4.28 -1.48
N GLY A 33 -3.52 -4.44 -2.45
CA GLY A 33 -4.96 -4.35 -2.19
C GLY A 33 -5.47 -5.41 -1.21
N ALA A 34 -4.93 -6.63 -1.25
CA ALA A 34 -5.27 -7.69 -0.32
C ALA A 34 -4.76 -7.39 1.11
N LEU A 35 -3.50 -6.98 1.26
CA LEU A 35 -2.92 -6.61 2.56
C LEU A 35 -3.62 -5.38 3.16
N GLN A 36 -4.03 -4.39 2.34
CA GLN A 36 -4.81 -3.24 2.81
C GLN A 36 -6.21 -3.63 3.33
N LEU A 37 -6.81 -4.72 2.81
CA LEU A 37 -8.06 -5.25 3.36
C LEU A 37 -7.83 -5.98 4.69
N GLU A 38 -6.72 -6.70 4.81
CA GLU A 38 -6.28 -7.31 6.05
C GLU A 38 -5.98 -6.26 7.12
N GLU A 39 -5.31 -5.17 6.75
CA GLU A 39 -5.00 -4.04 7.62
C GLU A 39 -6.28 -3.45 8.23
N LYS A 40 -7.32 -3.24 7.43
CA LYS A 40 -8.61 -2.75 7.91
C LYS A 40 -9.27 -3.71 8.91
N LYS A 41 -9.16 -5.01 8.69
CA LYS A 41 -9.69 -6.02 9.62
C LYS A 41 -8.92 -6.01 10.93
N LEU A 42 -7.58 -5.96 10.85
CA LEU A 42 -6.70 -5.93 12.00
C LEU A 42 -6.92 -4.67 12.84
N VAL A 43 -7.06 -3.49 12.21
CA VAL A 43 -7.42 -2.24 12.90
C VAL A 43 -8.77 -2.37 13.61
N ALA A 44 -9.77 -3.01 12.98
CA ALA A 44 -11.07 -3.22 13.62
C ALA A 44 -10.98 -4.18 14.82
N GLU A 45 -10.12 -5.18 14.74
CA GLU A 45 -9.83 -6.11 15.83
C GLU A 45 -9.11 -5.42 16.99
N ILE A 46 -8.06 -4.65 16.72
CA ILE A 46 -7.36 -3.80 17.71
C ILE A 46 -8.37 -2.92 18.45
N LYS A 47 -9.26 -2.23 17.72
CA LYS A 47 -10.30 -1.38 18.32
C LYS A 47 -11.27 -2.15 19.23
N ARG A 48 -11.58 -3.41 18.90
CA ARG A 48 -12.45 -4.25 19.74
C ARG A 48 -11.71 -4.73 20.98
N THR A 49 -10.49 -5.23 20.81
CA THR A 49 -9.64 -5.72 21.90
C THR A 49 -9.30 -4.62 22.88
N ALA A 50 -8.96 -3.41 22.40
CA ALA A 50 -8.69 -2.25 23.25
C ALA A 50 -9.88 -1.88 24.14
N LYS A 51 -11.12 -1.98 23.62
CA LYS A 51 -12.35 -1.71 24.41
C LYS A 51 -12.59 -2.72 25.53
N THR A 52 -12.01 -3.91 25.45
CA THR A 52 -12.09 -4.90 26.53
C THR A 52 -11.13 -4.63 27.68
N GLY A 53 -10.21 -3.67 27.51
CA GLY A 53 -9.13 -3.40 28.47
C GLY A 53 -8.01 -4.44 28.44
N ASN A 54 -8.02 -5.37 27.49
CA ASN A 54 -6.93 -6.34 27.32
C ASN A 54 -5.74 -5.67 26.62
N GLU A 55 -4.92 -4.96 27.39
CA GLU A 55 -3.76 -4.23 26.90
C GLU A 55 -2.72 -5.16 26.25
N ALA A 56 -2.44 -6.31 26.84
CA ALA A 56 -1.46 -7.27 26.31
C ALA A 56 -1.85 -7.77 24.91
N ALA A 57 -3.10 -8.19 24.71
CA ALA A 57 -3.58 -8.61 23.40
C ALA A 57 -3.63 -7.44 22.40
N THR A 58 -3.96 -6.23 22.87
CA THR A 58 -3.96 -5.03 22.03
C THR A 58 -2.56 -4.69 21.53
N LYS A 59 -1.54 -4.78 22.40
CA LYS A 59 -0.12 -4.59 22.04
C LYS A 59 0.32 -5.62 20.98
N ILE A 60 0.01 -6.90 21.16
CA ILE A 60 0.36 -7.96 20.18
C ILE A 60 -0.25 -7.66 18.79
N LEU A 61 -1.54 -7.31 18.73
CA LEU A 61 -2.21 -6.98 17.48
C LEU A 61 -1.64 -5.71 16.83
N ALA A 62 -1.24 -4.72 17.63
CA ALA A 62 -0.62 -3.50 17.14
C ALA A 62 0.78 -3.78 16.54
N ARG A 63 1.60 -4.66 17.15
CA ARG A 63 2.87 -5.11 16.54
C ARG A 63 2.64 -5.83 15.21
N GLN A 64 1.60 -6.68 15.13
CA GLN A 64 1.19 -7.30 13.86
C GLN A 64 0.81 -6.25 12.81
N LEU A 65 0.16 -5.15 13.22
CA LEU A 65 -0.21 -4.06 12.31
C LEU A 65 1.02 -3.31 11.79
N ILE A 66 2.05 -3.09 12.63
CA ILE A 66 3.33 -2.50 12.21
C ILE A 66 3.96 -3.36 11.11
N ARG A 67 4.09 -4.68 11.34
CA ARG A 67 4.63 -5.63 10.35
C ARG A 67 3.84 -5.59 9.03
N LEU A 68 2.51 -5.60 9.10
CA LEU A 68 1.66 -5.57 7.91
C LEU A 68 1.82 -4.26 7.11
N ARG A 69 1.89 -3.11 7.79
CA ARG A 69 2.15 -1.81 7.16
C ARG A 69 3.53 -1.77 6.49
N GLN A 70 4.53 -2.37 7.13
CA GLN A 70 5.87 -2.49 6.55
C GLN A 70 5.86 -3.31 5.26
N GLN A 71 5.16 -4.45 5.25
CA GLN A 71 5.01 -5.26 4.03
C GLN A 71 4.31 -4.48 2.91
N ILE A 72 3.26 -3.71 3.22
CA ILE A 72 2.59 -2.83 2.25
C ILE A 72 3.58 -1.78 1.71
N ALA A 73 4.38 -1.14 2.56
CA ALA A 73 5.37 -0.15 2.17
C ALA A 73 6.46 -0.75 1.25
N ASN A 74 6.95 -1.94 1.56
CA ASN A 74 7.93 -2.67 0.74
C ASN A 74 7.36 -2.95 -0.67
N LEU A 75 6.12 -3.46 -0.75
CA LEU A 75 5.46 -3.70 -2.03
C LEU A 75 5.21 -2.40 -2.82
N GLN A 76 4.90 -1.28 -2.13
CA GLN A 76 4.79 0.03 -2.78
C GLN A 76 6.13 0.47 -3.37
N GLY A 77 7.24 0.24 -2.66
CA GLY A 77 8.61 0.45 -3.15
C GLY A 77 8.90 -0.38 -4.40
N SER A 78 8.67 -1.70 -4.34
CA SER A 78 8.85 -2.60 -5.49
C SER A 78 7.98 -2.18 -6.69
N ARG A 79 6.73 -1.75 -6.45
CA ARG A 79 5.84 -1.23 -7.51
C ARG A 79 6.42 0.03 -8.16
N ALA A 80 6.94 0.96 -7.36
CA ALA A 80 7.55 2.19 -7.86
C ALA A 80 8.82 1.89 -8.68
N GLN A 81 9.68 0.99 -8.20
CA GLN A 81 10.88 0.54 -8.91
C GLN A 81 10.50 -0.09 -10.26
N MET A 82 9.53 -1.01 -10.29
CA MET A 82 9.05 -1.65 -11.52
C MET A 82 8.51 -0.66 -12.54
N ARG A 83 7.78 0.38 -12.08
CA ARG A 83 7.32 1.47 -12.95
C ARG A 83 8.47 2.31 -13.48
N GLY A 84 9.48 2.57 -12.65
CA GLY A 84 10.72 3.24 -13.04
C GLY A 84 11.45 2.49 -14.16
N ILE A 85 11.64 1.17 -14.00
CA ILE A 85 12.25 0.32 -15.02
C ILE A 85 11.42 0.32 -16.29
N ALA A 86 10.09 0.15 -16.19
CA ALA A 86 9.21 0.15 -17.37
C ALA A 86 9.32 1.46 -18.17
N THR A 87 9.46 2.59 -17.48
CA THR A 87 9.68 3.91 -18.09
C THR A 87 11.06 3.98 -18.75
N HIS A 88 12.10 3.50 -18.08
CA HIS A 88 13.46 3.44 -18.62
C HIS A 88 13.56 2.56 -19.88
N THR A 89 12.95 1.37 -19.84
CA THR A 89 12.84 0.46 -20.99
C THR A 89 12.06 1.10 -22.14
N GLN A 90 11.01 1.86 -21.85
CA GLN A 90 10.27 2.61 -22.88
C GLN A 90 11.13 3.71 -23.52
N ALA A 91 11.90 4.46 -22.73
CA ALA A 91 12.84 5.46 -23.24
C ALA A 91 13.91 4.82 -24.14
N MET A 92 14.46 3.67 -23.74
CA MET A 92 15.40 2.89 -24.57
C MET A 92 14.78 2.48 -25.91
N HIS A 93 13.52 2.01 -25.91
CA HIS A 93 12.81 1.66 -27.15
C HIS A 93 12.62 2.90 -28.06
N ALA A 94 12.26 4.05 -27.49
CA ALA A 94 12.12 5.30 -28.23
C ALA A 94 13.45 5.73 -28.88
N HIS A 95 14.56 5.72 -28.14
CA HIS A 95 15.90 6.02 -28.67
C HIS A 95 16.31 5.10 -29.82
N SER A 96 16.03 3.79 -29.70
CA SER A 96 16.30 2.82 -30.77
C SER A 96 15.50 3.14 -32.04
N SER A 97 14.23 3.52 -31.90
CA SER A 97 13.36 3.88 -33.03
C SER A 97 13.78 5.20 -33.71
N VAL A 98 14.19 6.20 -32.93
CA VAL A 98 14.72 7.47 -33.46
C VAL A 98 16.03 7.25 -34.20
N ALA A 99 16.91 6.36 -33.71
CA ALA A 99 18.13 5.99 -34.42
C ALA A 99 17.87 5.29 -35.77
N VAL A 100 16.78 4.51 -35.88
CA VAL A 100 16.32 3.95 -37.16
C VAL A 100 15.67 5.03 -38.05
N GLY A 101 15.01 6.03 -37.48
CA GLY A 101 14.51 7.20 -38.22
C GLY A 101 15.63 8.08 -38.78
N LEU A 102 16.74 8.23 -38.04
CA LEU A 102 17.94 8.97 -38.49
C LEU A 102 18.84 8.15 -39.45
N LYS A 103 18.54 6.86 -39.67
CA LYS A 103 19.28 5.96 -40.58
C LYS A 103 19.10 6.26 -42.07
N GLY A 104 18.43 7.35 -42.44
CA GLY A 104 18.65 7.98 -43.74
C GLY A 104 20.10 8.43 -43.97
N ALA A 105 20.91 8.59 -42.91
CA ALA A 105 22.35 8.82 -43.02
C ALA A 105 23.15 7.50 -42.81
N THR A 106 23.55 6.89 -43.92
CA THR A 106 24.24 5.58 -44.05
C THR A 106 25.50 5.40 -43.17
N LYS A 107 26.09 6.48 -42.64
CA LYS A 107 27.24 6.43 -41.71
C LYS A 107 26.90 5.98 -40.29
N ALA A 108 25.62 5.97 -39.88
CA ALA A 108 25.26 5.66 -38.49
C ALA A 108 25.23 4.14 -38.14
N MET A 109 25.24 3.22 -39.11
CA MET A 109 25.26 1.77 -38.83
C MET A 109 26.49 1.36 -37.99
N VAL A 110 27.65 1.96 -38.24
CA VAL A 110 28.88 1.69 -37.48
C VAL A 110 28.83 2.32 -36.08
N ALA A 111 28.24 3.51 -35.96
CA ALA A 111 28.03 4.16 -34.66
C ALA A 111 27.00 3.40 -33.79
N MET A 112 25.99 2.80 -34.40
CA MET A 112 24.94 2.03 -33.70
C MET A 112 25.47 0.72 -33.13
N ASN A 113 26.35 0.00 -33.83
CA ASN A 113 26.95 -1.23 -33.28
C ASN A 113 27.93 -0.91 -32.12
N LYS A 114 28.51 0.31 -32.11
CA LYS A 114 29.40 0.80 -31.05
C LYS A 114 28.67 1.48 -29.88
N GLN A 115 27.42 1.93 -30.06
CA GLN A 115 26.61 2.52 -28.99
C GLN A 115 25.61 1.54 -28.37
N MET A 116 25.04 0.62 -29.16
CA MET A 116 24.36 -0.57 -28.65
C MET A 116 25.39 -1.64 -28.29
N GLU A 117 26.37 -1.31 -27.45
CA GLU A 117 27.18 -2.37 -26.87
C GLU A 117 26.25 -3.21 -25.99
N PRO A 118 26.05 -4.49 -26.31
CA PRO A 118 25.36 -5.41 -25.40
C PRO A 118 26.00 -5.39 -24.02
N ALA A 119 27.29 -5.04 -23.93
CA ALA A 119 28.02 -4.82 -22.68
C ALA A 119 27.43 -3.70 -21.80
N LYS A 120 26.95 -2.59 -22.37
CA LYS A 120 26.33 -1.51 -21.58
C LYS A 120 24.96 -1.90 -21.06
N GLN A 121 24.16 -2.60 -21.88
CA GLN A 121 22.89 -3.17 -21.42
C GLN A 121 23.10 -4.27 -20.38
N ALA A 122 24.07 -5.16 -20.60
CA ALA A 122 24.46 -6.18 -19.62
C ALA A 122 24.92 -5.54 -18.32
N LYS A 123 25.68 -4.43 -18.37
CA LYS A 123 26.06 -3.66 -17.20
C LYS A 123 24.86 -3.04 -16.49
N ILE A 124 23.91 -2.43 -17.21
CA ILE A 124 22.68 -1.89 -16.60
C ILE A 124 21.86 -3.01 -15.95
N ILE A 125 21.76 -4.18 -16.59
CA ILE A 125 21.08 -5.35 -16.03
C ILE A 125 21.83 -5.87 -14.80
N GLN A 126 23.16 -5.91 -14.83
CA GLN A 126 23.99 -6.35 -13.71
C GLN A 126 23.94 -5.36 -12.54
N ASP A 127 24.04 -4.07 -12.81
CA ASP A 127 23.89 -2.99 -11.82
C ASP A 127 22.48 -3.02 -11.24
N PHE A 128 21.46 -3.29 -12.05
CA PHE A 128 20.09 -3.50 -11.58
C PHE A 128 19.95 -4.75 -10.73
N GLN A 129 20.48 -5.90 -11.15
CA GLN A 129 20.48 -7.12 -10.34
C GLN A 129 21.18 -6.90 -9.01
N LYS A 130 22.30 -6.17 -9.01
CA LYS A 130 23.01 -5.79 -7.80
C LYS A 130 22.19 -4.84 -6.93
N GLN A 131 21.55 -3.83 -7.51
CA GLN A 131 20.69 -2.90 -6.77
C GLN A 131 19.42 -3.57 -6.25
N SER A 132 18.82 -4.48 -7.00
CA SER A 132 17.68 -5.29 -6.57
C SER A 132 18.10 -6.20 -5.43
N ALA A 133 19.20 -6.94 -5.56
CA ALA A 133 19.72 -7.79 -4.48
C ALA A 133 20.12 -6.97 -3.24
N GLN A 134 20.69 -5.78 -3.42
CA GLN A 134 20.96 -4.86 -2.32
C GLN A 134 19.66 -4.35 -1.67
N MET A 135 18.64 -4.03 -2.47
CA MET A 135 17.34 -3.60 -1.97
C MET A 135 16.63 -4.72 -1.21
N ASP A 136 16.64 -5.93 -1.76
CA ASP A 136 16.08 -7.13 -1.14
C ASP A 136 16.81 -7.40 0.18
N MET A 137 18.14 -7.34 0.19
CA MET A 137 18.95 -7.47 1.42
C MET A 137 18.65 -6.34 2.42
N THR A 138 18.53 -5.08 1.99
CA THR A 138 18.15 -3.98 2.90
C THR A 138 16.73 -4.13 3.41
N THR A 139 15.83 -4.72 2.62
CA THR A 139 14.45 -4.98 3.01
C THR A 139 14.38 -6.12 4.02
N GLU A 140 15.16 -7.18 3.81
CA GLU A 140 15.34 -8.28 4.76
C GLU A 140 15.97 -7.77 6.04
N MET A 141 17.12 -7.07 5.99
CA MET A 141 17.77 -6.49 7.17
C MET A 141 16.86 -5.51 7.92
N MET A 142 16.04 -4.73 7.22
CA MET A 142 15.09 -3.83 7.88
C MET A 142 13.90 -4.59 8.46
N SER A 143 13.46 -5.68 7.81
CA SER A 143 12.44 -6.57 8.37
C SER A 143 12.96 -7.28 9.61
N ASP A 144 14.19 -7.80 9.57
CA ASP A 144 14.90 -8.40 10.70
C ASP A 144 15.11 -7.38 11.81
N ALA A 145 15.52 -6.14 11.50
CA ALA A 145 15.66 -5.10 12.53
C ALA A 145 14.32 -4.69 13.16
N ILE A 146 13.23 -4.71 12.38
CA ILE A 146 11.88 -4.48 12.91
C ILE A 146 11.44 -5.67 13.73
N ASP A 147 11.69 -6.91 13.28
CA ASP A 147 11.32 -8.11 14.02
C ASP A 147 12.14 -8.23 15.31
N ASP A 148 13.44 -7.97 15.27
CA ASP A 148 14.32 -7.86 16.44
C ASP A 148 13.83 -6.75 17.37
N ALA A 149 13.50 -5.56 16.88
CA ALA A 149 12.94 -4.51 17.73
C ALA A 149 11.63 -4.97 18.39
N LEU A 150 10.72 -5.60 17.63
CA LEU A 150 9.40 -6.03 18.08
C LEU A 150 9.40 -7.27 18.98
N ASP A 151 10.38 -8.16 18.84
CA ASP A 151 10.51 -9.44 19.56
C ASP A 151 11.57 -9.40 20.67
N ASN A 152 12.48 -8.41 20.70
CA ASN A 152 13.45 -8.30 21.77
C ASN A 152 12.81 -7.68 23.02
N ASP A 153 12.58 -8.52 24.02
CA ASP A 153 12.04 -8.14 25.34
C ASP A 153 12.88 -7.04 26.04
N GLU A 154 14.16 -6.84 25.68
CA GLU A 154 15.01 -5.77 26.22
C GLU A 154 14.81 -4.40 25.53
N ALA A 155 14.15 -4.36 24.37
CA ALA A 155 13.77 -3.14 23.64
C ALA A 155 12.30 -2.75 23.88
N GLU A 156 11.73 -3.17 25.03
CA GLU A 156 10.34 -2.90 25.40
C GLU A 156 9.96 -1.42 25.24
N GLU A 157 10.82 -0.48 25.64
CA GLU A 157 10.51 0.95 25.53
C GLU A 157 10.31 1.42 24.08
N GLU A 158 11.23 1.14 23.16
CA GLU A 158 11.12 1.57 21.75
C GLU A 158 9.94 0.88 21.04
N THR A 159 9.73 -0.41 21.32
CA THR A 159 8.59 -1.15 20.75
C THR A 159 7.27 -0.70 21.33
N GLU A 160 7.23 -0.36 22.62
CA GLU A 160 6.07 0.24 23.24
C GLU A 160 5.79 1.62 22.68
N GLU A 161 6.80 2.45 22.42
CA GLU A 161 6.63 3.76 21.78
C GLU A 161 6.02 3.62 20.38
N LEU A 162 6.56 2.75 19.52
CA LEU A 162 6.01 2.51 18.19
C LEU A 162 4.58 1.94 18.26
N THR A 163 4.34 1.02 19.20
CA THR A 163 3.01 0.44 19.43
C THR A 163 2.01 1.50 19.89
N ASN A 164 2.40 2.35 20.84
CA ASN A 164 1.58 3.44 21.37
C ASN A 164 1.30 4.48 20.28
N GLN A 165 2.30 4.82 19.46
CA GLN A 165 2.11 5.71 18.31
C GLN A 165 1.06 5.15 17.35
N VAL A 166 1.11 3.85 17.02
CA VAL A 166 0.10 3.22 16.15
C VAL A 166 -1.28 3.22 16.79
N LEU A 167 -1.38 3.00 18.10
CA LEU A 167 -2.64 3.08 18.83
C LEU A 167 -3.20 4.51 18.87
N ASP A 168 -2.34 5.51 19.02
CA ASP A 168 -2.70 6.93 18.96
C ASP A 168 -3.16 7.32 17.56
N GLU A 169 -2.47 6.89 16.50
CA GLU A 169 -2.90 7.08 15.11
C GLU A 169 -4.31 6.50 14.90
N ILE A 170 -4.56 5.28 15.40
CA ILE A 170 -5.88 4.65 15.33
C ILE A 170 -6.93 5.46 16.11
N GLY A 171 -6.57 5.98 17.29
CA GLY A 171 -7.43 6.80 18.13
C GLY A 171 -7.79 8.14 17.48
N VAL A 172 -6.81 8.81 16.87
CA VAL A 172 -6.97 10.07 16.13
C VAL A 172 -7.82 9.84 14.87
N ASP A 173 -7.62 8.75 14.14
CA ASP A 173 -8.46 8.39 12.99
C ASP A 173 -9.93 8.17 13.38
N VAL A 174 -10.19 7.61 14.56
CA VAL A 174 -11.56 7.49 15.09
C VAL A 174 -12.13 8.86 15.44
N ALA A 175 -11.36 9.70 16.12
CA ALA A 175 -11.78 11.05 16.49
C ALA A 175 -12.04 11.94 15.25
N SER A 176 -11.21 11.81 14.22
CA SER A 176 -11.36 12.55 12.96
C SER A 176 -12.61 12.11 12.19
N GLN A 177 -12.90 10.80 12.14
CA GLN A 177 -14.14 10.26 11.56
C GLN A 177 -15.39 10.72 12.31
N LEU A 178 -15.34 10.80 13.65
CA LEU A 178 -16.45 11.32 14.46
C LEU A 178 -16.64 12.83 14.31
N SER A 179 -15.56 13.59 14.11
CA SER A 179 -15.61 15.03 13.86
C SER A 179 -16.15 15.34 12.46
N ALA A 180 -15.77 14.54 11.45
CA ALA A 180 -16.21 14.67 10.06
C ALA A 180 -17.63 14.10 9.84
N ALA A 181 -18.15 13.26 10.74
CA ALA A 181 -19.53 12.82 10.69
C ALA A 181 -20.45 14.05 10.68
N PRO A 182 -21.35 14.20 9.70
CA PRO A 182 -22.20 15.39 9.60
C PRO A 182 -23.01 15.52 10.89
N LYS A 183 -22.68 16.54 11.70
CA LYS A 183 -23.52 17.00 12.81
C LYS A 183 -24.82 17.53 12.22
N GLY A 184 -25.81 16.66 12.09
CA GLY A 184 -27.20 17.01 11.85
C GLY A 184 -27.51 17.64 10.49
N ARG A 185 -28.01 16.81 9.59
CA ARG A 185 -29.36 17.06 9.06
C ARG A 185 -30.27 15.94 9.58
N VAL A 186 -30.43 15.87 10.90
CA VAL A 186 -31.74 15.46 11.40
C VAL A 186 -32.67 16.53 10.85
N ALA A 187 -33.48 16.15 9.87
CA ALA A 187 -34.53 17.01 9.38
C ALA A 187 -35.39 17.37 10.59
N THR A 188 -35.20 18.57 11.14
CA THR A 188 -36.21 19.29 11.90
C THR A 188 -37.34 19.64 10.94
N LYS A 189 -38.06 18.61 10.50
CA LYS A 189 -39.41 18.74 9.96
C LYS A 189 -40.33 18.10 10.99
N ASN A 190 -40.93 18.99 11.79
CA ASN A 190 -42.18 18.79 12.50
C ASN A 190 -42.18 17.71 13.61
N ALA A 191 -41.65 18.09 14.77
CA ALA A 191 -42.27 17.68 16.04
C ALA A 191 -42.44 18.87 17.02
N GLU A 192 -42.36 20.11 16.54
CA GLU A 192 -43.00 21.26 17.20
C GLU A 192 -44.47 21.29 16.76
N ASN A 193 -45.24 20.31 17.23
CA ASN A 193 -46.69 20.39 17.39
C ASN A 193 -47.20 19.26 18.28
N VAL A 194 -46.45 18.91 19.34
CA VAL A 194 -47.07 18.44 20.57
C VAL A 194 -47.14 19.64 21.51
N SER A 195 -47.90 20.64 21.05
CA SER A 195 -48.45 21.69 21.89
C SER A 195 -49.18 21.02 23.05
N SER A 196 -48.93 21.51 24.27
CA SER A 196 -49.62 21.30 25.57
C SER A 196 -50.63 20.16 25.74
N SER A 197 -51.56 19.96 24.80
CA SER A 197 -52.51 18.85 24.72
C SER A 197 -51.95 17.44 24.95
N GLY A 198 -50.70 17.16 24.54
CA GLY A 198 -50.09 15.83 24.75
C GLY A 198 -49.65 15.58 26.18
N ILE A 199 -49.27 16.63 26.91
CA ILE A 199 -48.92 16.55 28.33
C ILE A 199 -50.19 16.32 29.14
N ASP A 200 -51.29 17.00 28.80
CA ASP A 200 -52.59 16.79 29.44
C ASP A 200 -53.08 15.34 29.31
N GLU A 201 -52.87 14.69 28.14
CA GLU A 201 -53.25 13.29 27.96
C GLU A 201 -52.35 12.33 28.75
N LEU A 202 -51.05 12.63 28.85
CA LEU A 202 -50.12 11.86 29.68
C LEU A 202 -50.43 12.02 31.18
N GLU A 203 -50.75 13.23 31.63
CA GLU A 203 -51.17 13.51 33.01
C GLU A 203 -52.48 12.81 33.34
N LYS A 204 -53.45 12.78 32.42
CA LYS A 204 -54.72 12.07 32.60
C LYS A 204 -54.53 10.56 32.66
N ARG A 205 -53.62 9.99 31.85
CA ARG A 205 -53.23 8.58 31.92
C ARG A 205 -52.48 8.25 33.22
N LEU A 206 -51.63 9.15 33.70
CA LEU A 206 -50.91 8.99 34.96
C LEU A 206 -51.87 9.05 36.17
N ALA A 207 -52.85 9.96 36.13
CA ALA A 207 -53.86 10.11 37.18
C ALA A 207 -54.81 8.89 37.25
N ALA A 208 -55.18 8.32 36.10
CA ALA A 208 -55.99 7.11 36.04
C ALA A 208 -55.29 5.87 36.64
N LEU A 209 -53.96 5.86 36.66
CA LEU A 209 -53.15 4.82 37.29
C LEU A 209 -52.90 5.07 38.79
N ARG A 210 -53.18 6.29 39.29
CA ARG A 210 -52.90 6.69 40.67
C ARG A 210 -54.06 6.43 41.64
N ASN A 211 -55.28 6.18 41.14
CA ASN A 211 -56.35 5.68 41.98
C ASN A 211 -56.53 4.16 41.74
N PRO A 212 -56.47 3.35 42.81
CA PRO A 212 -56.52 1.88 42.73
C PRO A 212 -57.88 1.35 42.29
#